data_AF-A0A1C4GYM7-F1
#
_entry.id   AF-A0A1C4GYM7-F1
#
_cell.length_a   1.000
_cell.length_b   1.000
_cell.length_c   1.000
_cell.angle_alpha   90.00
_cell.angle_beta   90.00
_cell.angle_gamma   90.00
#
_symmetry.space_group_name_H-M   'P 1'
#
loop_
_entity.id
_entity.type
_entity.pdbx_description
1 polymer ?
#
loop_
_entity_poly.entity_id
_entity_poly.type
_entity_poly.pdbx_seq_one_letter_code
_entity_poly.pdbx_strand_id
1 'polypeptide(L)'
;MPLDTVRQSIHIRRKKNERVFSNITRLWEIGRKAQSHQDILDALHPWNAPIVLKFENVLPLFLAATGVFFILILWVNPANIWTQVSCFCGLMMVFWAYISYEDKAPIHEVIQFLEQQSMAKKYQLASHQQPQHISIPLQPVLFIAHLKRLFPVFNQGSISNHFPYYASTIWTDENEQQHQVMIFQYHYVNEVRVRDKNGNDVKVKEIHKDLWGVFIFDIAIQGLAVTTGNKTFDHSYRFPWHTSDIQTNQKLNIFGSDEMQTAKLLTPAFVLKLADFFEQRQGDLMFHPTRSTLCFLGPLNLFKISTQAKNIQDISTLRGHLRTFKLPYLERLQDDLTHFLK
;
A
#
# COMPACT_ATOMS: atom_id res chain seq x y z
N MET A 1 -25.05 20.10 -44.71
CA MET A 1 -23.82 19.36 -44.37
C MET A 1 -23.39 19.56 -42.91
N PRO A 2 -24.01 18.86 -41.93
CA PRO A 2 -23.39 18.63 -40.61
C PRO A 2 -23.21 17.13 -40.28
N LEU A 3 -23.79 16.22 -41.08
CA LEU A 3 -23.76 14.77 -40.84
C LEU A 3 -22.38 14.15 -41.12
N ASP A 4 -21.63 14.66 -42.09
CA ASP A 4 -20.29 14.17 -42.43
C ASP A 4 -19.25 14.52 -41.35
N THR A 5 -19.36 15.71 -40.77
CA THR A 5 -18.50 16.14 -39.64
C THR A 5 -18.78 15.29 -38.39
N VAL A 6 -20.05 14.93 -38.16
CA VAL A 6 -20.44 14.06 -37.04
C VAL A 6 -19.93 12.64 -37.26
N ARG A 7 -20.09 12.04 -38.44
CA ARG A 7 -19.55 10.71 -38.76
C ARG A 7 -18.03 10.65 -38.67
N GLN A 8 -17.33 11.65 -39.21
CA GLN A 8 -15.88 11.76 -39.09
C GLN A 8 -15.47 11.91 -37.62
N SER A 9 -16.17 12.72 -36.83
CA SER A 9 -15.85 12.91 -35.41
C SER A 9 -16.06 11.64 -34.57
N ILE A 10 -17.11 10.85 -34.83
CA ILE A 10 -17.37 9.58 -34.16
C ILE A 10 -16.31 8.55 -34.53
N HIS A 11 -15.95 8.46 -35.82
CA HIS A 11 -14.92 7.53 -36.28
C HIS A 11 -13.53 7.87 -35.74
N ILE A 12 -13.18 9.17 -35.70
CA ILE A 12 -11.91 9.66 -35.14
C ILE A 12 -11.83 9.37 -33.62
N ARG A 13 -12.93 9.56 -32.87
CA ARG A 13 -12.97 9.30 -31.43
C ARG A 13 -12.84 7.81 -31.11
N ARG A 14 -13.55 6.94 -31.84
CA ARG A 14 -13.41 5.48 -31.70
C ARG A 14 -11.95 5.04 -31.96
N LYS A 15 -11.32 5.60 -33.00
CA LYS A 15 -9.89 5.36 -33.29
C LYS A 15 -8.95 5.89 -32.20
N LYS A 16 -9.29 7.00 -31.53
CA LYS A 16 -8.52 7.51 -30.39
C LYS A 16 -8.66 6.61 -29.16
N ASN A 17 -9.86 6.17 -28.84
CA ASN A 17 -10.09 5.25 -27.72
C ASN A 17 -9.43 3.88 -27.98
N GLU A 18 -9.47 3.38 -29.22
CA GLU A 18 -8.70 2.18 -29.64
C GLU A 18 -7.19 2.34 -29.42
N ARG A 19 -6.63 3.54 -29.70
CA ARG A 19 -5.21 3.82 -29.41
C ARG A 19 -4.93 3.81 -27.90
N VAL A 20 -5.84 4.31 -27.08
CA VAL A 20 -5.70 4.25 -25.61
C VAL A 20 -5.71 2.78 -25.14
N PHE A 21 -6.59 1.93 -25.68
CA PHE A 21 -6.58 0.49 -25.37
C PHE A 21 -5.29 -0.20 -25.83
N SER A 22 -4.78 0.14 -27.02
CA SER A 22 -3.47 -0.35 -27.48
C SER A 22 -2.34 0.09 -26.56
N ASN A 23 -2.38 1.33 -26.06
CA ASN A 23 -1.40 1.83 -25.10
C ASN A 23 -1.48 1.05 -23.78
N ILE A 24 -2.68 0.85 -23.23
CA ILE A 24 -2.91 0.04 -22.02
C ILE A 24 -2.34 -1.37 -22.20
N THR A 25 -2.62 -2.02 -23.33
CA THR A 25 -2.12 -3.38 -23.63
C THR A 25 -0.59 -3.43 -23.65
N ARG A 26 0.04 -2.45 -24.29
CA ARG A 26 1.51 -2.33 -24.32
C ARG A 26 2.09 -2.07 -22.92
N LEU A 27 1.43 -1.27 -22.10
CA LEU A 27 1.87 -1.02 -20.72
C LEU A 27 1.81 -2.28 -19.85
N TRP A 28 0.77 -3.10 -19.99
CA TRP A 28 0.68 -4.41 -19.35
C TRP A 28 1.81 -5.36 -19.81
N GLU A 29 2.14 -5.33 -21.09
CA GLU A 29 3.24 -6.14 -21.63
C GLU A 29 4.61 -5.70 -21.08
N ILE A 30 4.85 -4.38 -21.01
CA ILE A 30 6.08 -3.81 -20.43
C ILE A 30 6.24 -4.26 -18.99
N GLY A 31 5.20 -4.09 -18.15
CA GLY A 31 5.28 -4.47 -16.75
C GLY A 31 5.46 -5.97 -16.53
N ARG A 32 4.98 -6.82 -17.45
CA ARG A 32 5.18 -8.28 -17.39
C ARG A 32 6.56 -8.73 -17.83
N LYS A 33 7.17 -8.05 -18.81
CA LYS A 33 8.47 -8.44 -19.40
C LYS A 33 9.68 -7.84 -18.69
N ALA A 34 9.49 -6.71 -18.02
CA ALA A 34 10.58 -5.98 -17.38
C ALA A 34 11.28 -6.81 -16.28
N GLN A 35 12.61 -6.86 -16.34
CA GLN A 35 13.42 -7.52 -15.32
C GLN A 35 13.87 -6.55 -14.24
N SER A 36 14.14 -5.30 -14.62
CA SER A 36 14.57 -4.22 -13.73
C SER A 36 13.59 -3.05 -13.72
N HIS A 37 13.74 -2.17 -12.72
CA HIS A 37 13.00 -0.89 -12.69
C HIS A 37 13.38 0.01 -13.87
N GLN A 38 14.66 0.00 -14.26
CA GLN A 38 15.15 0.80 -15.37
C GLN A 38 14.56 0.33 -16.71
N ASP A 39 14.37 -0.98 -16.90
CA ASP A 39 13.74 -1.54 -18.10
C ASP A 39 12.31 -0.98 -18.29
N ILE A 40 11.56 -0.81 -17.19
CA ILE A 40 10.23 -0.19 -17.22
C ILE A 40 10.34 1.26 -17.71
N LEU A 41 11.27 2.04 -17.15
CA LEU A 41 11.45 3.45 -17.48
C LEU A 41 11.95 3.66 -18.92
N ASP A 42 12.79 2.76 -19.42
CA ASP A 42 13.34 2.80 -20.77
C ASP A 42 12.30 2.34 -21.80
N ALA A 43 11.48 1.33 -21.49
CA ALA A 43 10.40 0.92 -22.36
C ALA A 43 9.30 1.98 -22.54
N LEU A 44 9.19 2.93 -21.60
CA LEU A 44 8.27 4.07 -21.68
C LEU A 44 8.83 5.23 -22.53
N HIS A 45 10.11 5.21 -22.92
CA HIS A 45 10.71 6.27 -23.72
C HIS A 45 11.86 5.80 -24.65
N PRO A 46 11.76 5.98 -25.98
CA PRO A 46 10.71 6.72 -26.69
C PRO A 46 9.46 5.87 -26.96
N TRP A 47 8.27 6.44 -26.77
CA TRP A 47 7.01 5.70 -26.96
C TRP A 47 6.67 5.42 -28.44
N ASN A 48 7.19 6.21 -29.38
CA ASN A 48 7.00 6.05 -30.84
C ASN A 48 5.53 5.92 -31.29
N ALA A 49 4.59 6.39 -30.48
CA ALA A 49 3.15 6.40 -30.73
C ALA A 49 2.50 7.58 -29.98
N PRO A 50 1.19 7.87 -30.17
CA PRO A 50 0.50 8.88 -29.37
C PRO A 50 0.55 8.54 -27.88
N ILE A 51 1.03 9.47 -27.06
CA ILE A 51 1.26 9.27 -25.62
C ILE A 51 -0.01 9.31 -24.75
N VAL A 52 -1.18 9.43 -25.36
CA VAL A 52 -2.45 9.68 -24.67
C VAL A 52 -2.91 8.46 -23.86
N LEU A 53 -3.25 8.69 -22.60
CA LEU A 53 -3.77 7.74 -21.61
C LEU A 53 -5.08 8.28 -20.99
N LYS A 54 -6.01 8.73 -21.85
CA LYS A 54 -7.30 9.26 -21.44
C LYS A 54 -8.36 9.01 -22.51
N PHE A 55 -9.49 8.43 -22.11
CA PHE A 55 -10.65 8.25 -22.98
C PHE A 55 -11.39 9.57 -23.25
N GLU A 56 -11.88 9.77 -24.47
CA GLU A 56 -12.60 10.98 -24.89
C GLU A 56 -14.13 10.86 -24.73
N ASN A 57 -14.63 10.97 -23.49
CA ASN A 57 -16.07 10.77 -23.17
C ASN A 57 -16.96 12.01 -23.36
N VAL A 58 -16.49 13.06 -24.03
CA VAL A 58 -17.23 14.34 -24.15
C VAL A 58 -18.55 14.17 -24.91
N LEU A 59 -18.57 13.33 -25.96
CA LEU A 59 -19.77 13.12 -26.77
C LEU A 59 -20.82 12.30 -26.03
N PRO A 60 -20.50 11.13 -25.42
CA PRO A 60 -21.43 10.42 -24.55
C PRO A 60 -22.03 11.32 -23.47
N LEU A 61 -21.21 12.17 -22.82
CA LEU A 61 -21.69 13.06 -21.77
C LEU A 61 -22.66 14.13 -22.30
N PHE A 62 -22.36 14.73 -23.46
CA PHE A 62 -23.26 15.68 -24.11
C PHE A 62 -24.57 15.00 -24.57
N LEU A 63 -24.47 13.78 -25.07
CA LEU A 63 -25.60 12.98 -25.56
C LEU A 63 -26.50 12.53 -24.40
N ALA A 64 -25.92 12.23 -23.24
CA ALA A 64 -26.65 12.00 -22.00
C ALA A 64 -27.35 13.28 -21.50
N ALA A 65 -26.66 14.43 -21.48
CA ALA A 65 -27.24 15.70 -21.03
C ALA A 65 -28.42 16.13 -21.91
N THR A 66 -28.27 16.01 -23.23
CA THR A 66 -29.35 16.29 -24.19
C THR A 66 -30.49 15.28 -24.07
N GLY A 67 -30.19 13.99 -23.85
CA GLY A 67 -31.20 12.97 -23.59
C GLY A 67 -32.03 13.24 -22.34
N VAL A 68 -31.39 13.63 -21.22
CA VAL A 68 -32.07 14.03 -19.99
C VAL A 68 -32.95 15.25 -20.20
N PHE A 69 -32.48 16.24 -20.96
CA PHE A 69 -33.28 17.41 -21.32
C PHE A 69 -34.56 17.02 -22.07
N PHE A 70 -34.49 16.11 -23.05
CA PHE A 70 -35.66 15.63 -23.78
C PHE A 70 -36.65 14.84 -22.93
N ILE A 71 -36.17 14.14 -21.89
CA ILE A 71 -37.02 13.43 -20.92
C ILE A 71 -37.77 14.44 -20.03
N LEU A 72 -37.10 15.52 -19.60
CA LEU A 72 -37.71 16.55 -18.75
C LEU A 72 -38.85 17.32 -19.44
N ILE A 73 -38.85 17.41 -20.77
CA ILE A 73 -39.94 18.05 -21.54
C ILE A 73 -41.30 17.34 -21.31
N LEU A 74 -41.30 16.04 -21.00
CA LEU A 74 -42.53 15.28 -20.69
C LEU A 74 -43.30 15.88 -19.50
N TRP A 75 -42.59 16.45 -18.51
CA TRP A 75 -43.20 17.03 -17.31
C TRP A 75 -44.04 18.28 -17.59
N VAL A 76 -43.75 19.00 -18.68
CA VAL A 76 -44.43 20.26 -19.01
C VAL A 76 -45.77 20.00 -19.70
N ASN A 77 -45.86 18.97 -20.53
CA ASN A 77 -47.10 18.68 -21.27
C ASN A 77 -47.24 17.17 -21.60
N PRO A 78 -47.72 16.34 -20.66
CA PRO A 78 -47.70 14.88 -20.77
C PRO A 78 -48.71 14.30 -21.75
N ALA A 79 -49.78 15.05 -22.08
CA ALA A 79 -50.84 14.59 -22.98
C ALA A 79 -50.50 14.75 -24.48
N ASN A 80 -49.41 15.44 -24.80
CA ASN A 80 -49.00 15.68 -26.18
C ASN A 80 -48.22 14.47 -26.74
N ILE A 81 -48.65 13.92 -27.88
CA ILE A 81 -47.96 12.80 -28.55
C ILE A 81 -46.50 13.15 -28.87
N TRP A 82 -46.21 14.41 -29.20
CA TRP A 82 -44.85 14.87 -29.50
C TRP A 82 -43.93 14.85 -28.28
N THR A 83 -44.43 15.07 -27.06
CA THR A 83 -43.62 15.00 -25.84
C THR A 83 -43.35 13.56 -25.43
N GLN A 84 -44.27 12.64 -25.72
CA GLN A 84 -44.06 11.20 -25.54
C GLN A 84 -42.97 10.66 -26.50
N VAL A 85 -43.02 11.06 -27.78
CA VAL A 85 -41.97 10.72 -28.77
C VAL A 85 -40.61 11.33 -28.37
N SER A 86 -40.60 12.57 -27.89
CA SER A 86 -39.39 13.23 -27.35
C SER A 86 -38.78 12.44 -26.19
N CYS A 87 -39.60 11.95 -25.27
CA CYS A 87 -39.14 11.12 -24.15
C CYS A 87 -38.48 9.81 -24.63
N PHE A 88 -39.10 9.13 -25.60
CA PHE A 88 -38.53 7.92 -26.20
C PHE A 88 -37.17 8.19 -26.87
N CYS A 89 -37.06 9.28 -27.63
CA CYS A 89 -35.78 9.73 -28.21
C CYS A 89 -34.74 10.04 -27.12
N GLY A 90 -35.15 10.71 -26.03
CA GLY A 90 -34.28 11.00 -24.89
C GLY A 90 -33.74 9.73 -24.22
N LEU A 91 -34.58 8.71 -24.04
CA LEU A 91 -34.17 7.41 -23.51
C LEU A 91 -33.18 6.70 -24.44
N MET A 92 -33.43 6.70 -25.75
CA MET A 92 -32.50 6.14 -26.74
C MET A 92 -31.15 6.87 -26.72
N MET A 93 -31.15 8.19 -26.54
CA MET A 93 -29.92 8.98 -26.41
C MET A 93 -29.15 8.63 -25.12
N VAL A 94 -29.82 8.56 -23.97
CA VAL A 94 -29.18 8.14 -22.71
C VAL A 94 -28.63 6.72 -22.82
N PHE A 95 -29.37 5.79 -23.44
CA PHE A 95 -28.91 4.43 -23.69
C PHE A 95 -27.68 4.39 -24.60
N TRP A 96 -27.68 5.17 -25.68
CA TRP A 96 -26.54 5.28 -26.59
C TRP A 96 -25.32 5.90 -25.91
N ALA A 97 -25.53 6.91 -25.06
CA ALA A 97 -24.50 7.51 -24.23
C ALA A 97 -23.88 6.50 -23.26
N TYR A 98 -24.71 5.67 -22.62
CA TYR A 98 -24.23 4.62 -21.72
C TYR A 98 -23.35 3.59 -22.45
N ILE A 99 -23.77 3.10 -23.62
CA ILE A 99 -22.98 2.14 -24.42
C ILE A 99 -21.66 2.77 -24.90
N SER A 100 -21.68 4.07 -25.24
CA SER A 100 -20.52 4.76 -25.79
C SER A 100 -19.57 5.32 -24.73
N TYR A 101 -19.89 5.21 -23.44
CA TYR A 101 -19.06 5.73 -22.36
C TYR A 101 -17.97 4.73 -21.99
N GLU A 102 -16.70 5.10 -22.13
CA GLU A 102 -15.59 4.26 -21.66
C GLU A 102 -15.18 4.59 -20.22
N ASP A 103 -15.11 3.56 -19.37
CA ASP A 103 -14.65 3.72 -17.99
C ASP A 103 -13.13 3.94 -17.92
N LYS A 104 -12.69 4.73 -16.94
CA LYS A 104 -11.27 4.99 -16.66
C LYS A 104 -10.60 3.87 -15.85
N ALA A 105 -11.38 2.92 -15.32
CA ALA A 105 -10.87 1.80 -14.52
C ALA A 105 -9.67 1.07 -15.17
N PRO A 106 -9.66 0.71 -16.47
CA PRO A 106 -8.53 0.01 -17.09
C PRO A 106 -7.22 0.81 -17.09
N ILE A 107 -7.31 2.15 -17.16
CA ILE A 107 -6.16 3.05 -17.09
C ILE A 107 -5.61 3.05 -15.65
N HIS A 108 -6.50 3.13 -14.66
CA HIS A 108 -6.09 3.12 -13.27
C HIS A 108 -5.44 1.79 -12.88
N GLU A 109 -6.02 0.67 -13.31
CA GLU A 109 -5.50 -0.67 -13.06
C GLU A 109 -4.09 -0.87 -13.64
N VAL A 110 -3.86 -0.45 -14.90
CA VAL A 110 -2.52 -0.61 -15.50
C VAL A 110 -1.48 0.30 -14.87
N ILE A 111 -1.87 1.51 -14.44
CA ILE A 111 -1.00 2.42 -13.69
C ILE A 111 -0.64 1.80 -12.34
N GLN A 112 -1.63 1.33 -11.58
CA GLN A 112 -1.43 0.68 -10.30
C GLN A 112 -0.56 -0.58 -10.43
N PHE A 113 -0.75 -1.37 -11.48
CA PHE A 113 0.10 -2.51 -11.78
C PHE A 113 1.55 -2.09 -12.04
N LEU A 114 1.78 -1.08 -12.88
CA LEU A 114 3.13 -0.58 -13.15
C LEU A 114 3.79 0.05 -11.94
N GLU A 115 3.03 0.72 -11.07
CA GLU A 115 3.50 1.20 -9.77
C GLU A 115 3.94 0.05 -8.87
N GLN A 116 3.12 -1.00 -8.75
CA GLN A 116 3.46 -2.19 -7.96
C GLN A 116 4.72 -2.88 -8.50
N GLN A 117 4.82 -3.09 -9.81
CA GLN A 117 6.01 -3.66 -10.43
C GLN A 117 7.23 -2.78 -10.24
N SER A 118 7.10 -1.47 -10.46
CA SER A 118 8.19 -0.52 -10.27
C SER A 118 8.66 -0.49 -8.82
N MET A 119 7.74 -0.51 -7.86
CA MET A 119 8.03 -0.58 -6.43
C MET A 119 8.78 -1.87 -6.10
N ALA A 120 8.27 -3.03 -6.56
CA ALA A 120 8.89 -4.31 -6.33
C ALA A 120 10.32 -4.38 -6.87
N LYS A 121 10.55 -3.86 -8.09
CA LYS A 121 11.88 -3.86 -8.71
C LYS A 121 12.83 -2.82 -8.11
N LYS A 122 12.34 -1.62 -7.80
CA LYS A 122 13.16 -0.53 -7.26
C LYS A 122 13.69 -0.85 -5.86
N TYR A 123 12.87 -1.46 -5.00
CA TYR A 123 13.23 -1.82 -3.63
C TYR A 123 13.58 -3.32 -3.47
N GLN A 124 13.73 -4.04 -4.59
CA GLN A 124 14.06 -5.47 -4.63
C GLN A 124 13.12 -6.32 -3.75
N LEU A 125 11.83 -5.96 -3.72
CA LEU A 125 10.81 -6.63 -2.92
C LEU A 125 10.35 -7.89 -3.65
N ALA A 126 10.72 -9.04 -3.11
CA ALA A 126 10.21 -10.31 -3.56
C ALA A 126 8.90 -10.63 -2.81
N SER A 127 7.78 -10.25 -3.41
CA SER A 127 6.44 -10.41 -2.82
C SER A 127 6.11 -11.87 -2.55
N HIS A 128 5.59 -12.15 -1.35
CA HIS A 128 5.18 -13.48 -0.90
C HIS A 128 6.29 -14.54 -0.93
N GLN A 129 7.55 -14.13 -0.92
CA GLN A 129 8.70 -15.02 -0.86
C GLN A 129 9.36 -14.98 0.52
N GLN A 130 9.99 -16.10 0.89
CA GLN A 130 10.79 -16.21 2.10
C GLN A 130 12.18 -15.62 1.88
N PRO A 131 12.82 -15.10 2.93
CA PRO A 131 14.24 -14.74 2.88
C PRO A 131 15.09 -15.93 2.44
N GLN A 132 16.04 -15.69 1.53
CA GLN A 132 16.80 -16.75 0.84
C GLN A 132 17.71 -17.57 1.78
N HIS A 133 18.05 -17.04 2.95
CA HIS A 133 18.94 -17.71 3.91
C HIS A 133 18.23 -18.70 4.84
N ILE A 134 16.90 -18.78 4.83
CA ILE A 134 16.17 -19.76 5.63
C ILE A 134 16.34 -21.14 4.96
N SER A 135 17.18 -21.99 5.56
CA SER A 135 17.65 -23.25 4.99
C SER A 135 16.56 -24.27 4.66
N ILE A 136 15.33 -24.07 5.16
CA ILE A 136 14.20 -24.95 4.93
C ILE A 136 13.11 -24.15 4.22
N PRO A 137 12.82 -24.41 2.93
CA PRO A 137 11.71 -23.80 2.24
C PRO A 137 10.40 -24.26 2.89
N LEU A 138 9.81 -23.40 3.71
CA LEU A 138 8.50 -23.66 4.32
C LEU A 138 7.42 -23.33 3.31
N GLN A 139 6.25 -23.95 3.41
CA GLN A 139 5.08 -23.41 2.71
C GLN A 139 4.77 -22.00 3.25
N PRO A 140 4.39 -21.03 2.42
CA PRO A 140 4.09 -19.66 2.83
C PRO A 140 3.20 -19.53 4.09
N VAL A 141 2.15 -20.36 4.16
CA VAL A 141 1.22 -20.40 5.30
C VAL A 141 1.92 -20.83 6.59
N LEU A 142 2.74 -21.88 6.53
CA LEU A 142 3.49 -22.39 7.67
C LEU A 142 4.54 -21.40 8.15
N PHE A 143 5.16 -20.68 7.22
CA PHE A 143 6.13 -19.63 7.55
C PHE A 143 5.51 -18.48 8.31
N ILE A 144 4.36 -17.96 7.85
CA ILE A 144 3.63 -16.91 8.58
C ILE A 144 3.17 -17.41 9.96
N ALA A 145 2.67 -18.64 10.06
CA ALA A 145 2.32 -19.23 11.35
C ALA A 145 3.55 -19.35 12.28
N HIS A 146 4.72 -19.68 11.74
CA HIS A 146 5.97 -19.72 12.49
C HIS A 146 6.36 -18.33 13.01
N LEU A 147 6.34 -17.29 12.17
CA LEU A 147 6.64 -15.91 12.58
C LEU A 147 5.68 -15.41 13.66
N LYS A 148 4.39 -15.71 13.55
CA LYS A 148 3.40 -15.40 14.61
C LYS A 148 3.73 -16.06 15.94
N ARG A 149 4.27 -17.28 15.91
CA ARG A 149 4.69 -17.98 17.12
C ARG A 149 5.95 -17.38 17.74
N LEU A 150 6.85 -16.84 16.92
CA LEU A 150 8.07 -16.16 17.41
C LEU A 150 7.71 -14.87 18.15
N PHE A 151 6.69 -14.15 17.71
CA PHE A 151 6.29 -12.88 18.31
C PHE A 151 4.81 -12.88 18.68
N PRO A 152 4.46 -13.07 19.97
CA PRO A 152 3.07 -13.11 20.45
C PRO A 152 2.24 -11.86 20.13
N VAL A 153 2.89 -10.75 19.78
CA VAL A 153 2.27 -9.48 19.36
C VAL A 153 1.34 -9.60 18.14
N PHE A 154 1.42 -10.70 17.37
CA PHE A 154 0.61 -10.92 16.17
C PHE A 154 -0.75 -11.61 16.41
N ASN A 155 -1.23 -11.58 17.65
CA ASN A 155 -2.56 -12.04 18.06
C ASN A 155 -3.35 -10.92 18.77
N GLN A 156 -3.29 -9.70 18.24
CA GLN A 156 -3.96 -8.51 18.83
C GLN A 156 -5.47 -8.48 18.62
N GLY A 157 -5.93 -9.04 17.50
CA GLY A 157 -7.32 -9.08 17.06
C GLY A 157 -8.13 -10.12 17.82
N SER A 158 -9.32 -9.74 18.30
CA SER A 158 -10.27 -10.69 18.89
C SER A 158 -10.96 -11.58 17.87
N ILE A 159 -11.10 -11.14 16.62
CA ILE A 159 -11.77 -11.87 15.54
C ILE A 159 -10.76 -12.49 14.58
N SER A 160 -9.87 -11.68 14.01
CA SER A 160 -8.92 -12.14 13.00
C SER A 160 -7.59 -11.41 13.10
N ASN A 161 -6.54 -12.13 12.67
CA ASN A 161 -5.16 -11.67 12.64
C ASN A 161 -4.51 -12.26 11.40
N HIS A 162 -4.05 -11.46 10.44
CA HIS A 162 -3.40 -11.99 9.26
C HIS A 162 -2.41 -10.99 8.64
N PHE A 163 -1.56 -11.51 7.75
CA PHE A 163 -0.58 -10.73 7.02
C PHE A 163 -1.05 -10.61 5.57
N PRO A 164 -1.83 -9.57 5.21
CA PRO A 164 -2.38 -9.44 3.87
C PRO A 164 -1.29 -9.28 2.80
N TYR A 165 -0.13 -8.74 3.16
CA TYR A 165 0.99 -8.55 2.25
C TYR A 165 2.32 -8.67 2.98
N TYR A 166 3.29 -9.32 2.34
CA TYR A 166 4.69 -9.30 2.77
C TYR A 166 5.63 -9.47 1.59
N ALA A 167 6.86 -8.99 1.73
CA ALA A 167 7.91 -9.14 0.75
C ALA A 167 9.29 -9.25 1.41
N SER A 168 10.15 -10.11 0.88
CA SER A 168 11.54 -10.20 1.31
C SER A 168 12.44 -9.28 0.47
N THR A 169 13.46 -8.72 1.08
CA THR A 169 14.48 -7.89 0.45
C THR A 169 15.80 -8.03 1.23
N ILE A 170 16.87 -7.48 0.70
CA ILE A 170 18.18 -7.46 1.35
C ILE A 170 18.56 -6.01 1.55
N TRP A 171 18.90 -5.66 2.79
CA TRP A 171 19.45 -4.35 3.12
C TRP A 171 20.93 -4.49 3.38
N THR A 172 21.71 -3.53 2.93
CA THR A 172 23.15 -3.48 3.17
C THR A 172 23.42 -2.31 4.10
N ASP A 173 24.13 -2.56 5.19
CA ASP A 173 24.56 -1.50 6.10
C ASP A 173 25.83 -0.80 5.60
N GLU A 174 26.29 0.23 6.33
CA GLU A 174 27.51 0.98 5.98
C GLU A 174 28.79 0.13 5.99
N ASN A 175 28.79 -1.01 6.69
CA ASN A 175 29.93 -1.93 6.76
C ASN A 175 29.88 -3.01 5.68
N GLU A 176 29.01 -2.85 4.67
CA GLU A 176 28.74 -3.81 3.61
C GLU A 176 28.14 -5.15 4.09
N GLN A 177 27.69 -5.23 5.34
CA GLN A 177 27.01 -6.42 5.84
C GLN A 177 25.58 -6.47 5.33
N GLN A 178 25.21 -7.62 4.79
CA GLN A 178 23.88 -7.87 4.23
C GLN A 178 22.94 -8.43 5.30
N HIS A 179 21.83 -7.74 5.49
CA HIS A 179 20.74 -8.11 6.38
C HIS A 179 19.57 -8.62 5.55
N GLN A 180 19.10 -9.83 5.84
CA GLN A 180 17.89 -10.38 5.24
C GLN A 180 16.69 -9.74 5.92
N VAL A 181 15.82 -9.11 5.14
CA VAL A 181 14.70 -8.34 5.65
C VAL A 181 13.39 -8.82 5.04
N MET A 182 12.35 -8.90 5.86
CA MET A 182 10.99 -9.14 5.40
C MET A 182 10.10 -8.00 5.85
N ILE A 183 9.58 -7.24 4.89
CA ILE A 183 8.66 -6.13 5.13
C ILE A 183 7.25 -6.68 5.03
N PHE A 184 6.36 -6.27 5.93
CA PHE A 184 5.01 -6.80 5.98
C PHE A 184 3.95 -5.76 6.38
N GLN A 185 2.71 -6.06 6.00
CA GLN A 185 1.50 -5.48 6.57
C GLN A 185 0.85 -6.53 7.48
N TYR A 186 0.38 -6.10 8.63
CA TYR A 186 -0.36 -6.89 9.59
C TYR A 186 -1.73 -6.26 9.81
N HIS A 187 -2.78 -7.03 9.56
CA HIS A 187 -4.17 -6.62 9.72
C HIS A 187 -4.81 -7.41 10.86
N TYR A 188 -5.51 -6.71 11.73
CA TYR A 188 -6.30 -7.34 12.78
C TYR A 188 -7.64 -6.66 12.98
N VAL A 189 -8.61 -7.47 13.41
CA VAL A 189 -10.00 -7.04 13.62
C VAL A 189 -10.38 -7.28 15.07
N ASN A 190 -10.86 -6.21 15.71
CA ASN A 190 -11.40 -6.24 17.06
C ASN A 190 -12.91 -6.05 17.05
N GLU A 191 -13.58 -6.83 17.89
CA GLU A 191 -15.00 -6.67 18.19
C GLU A 191 -15.16 -5.68 19.35
N VAL A 192 -15.89 -4.58 19.14
CA VAL A 192 -16.23 -3.65 20.21
C VAL A 192 -17.74 -3.58 20.38
N ARG A 193 -18.18 -3.86 21.61
CA ARG A 193 -19.57 -3.78 22.04
C ARG A 193 -19.89 -2.34 22.43
N VAL A 194 -20.60 -1.62 21.58
CA VAL A 194 -21.02 -0.24 21.86
C VAL A 194 -22.42 -0.27 22.47
N ARG A 195 -22.55 0.20 23.72
CA ARG A 195 -23.86 0.44 24.33
C ARG A 195 -24.47 1.71 23.75
N ASP A 196 -25.74 1.65 23.35
CA ASP A 196 -26.48 2.83 22.93
C ASP A 196 -26.68 3.81 24.11
N LYS A 197 -26.93 5.08 23.82
CA LYS A 197 -27.16 6.17 24.80
C LYS A 197 -28.31 5.88 25.76
N ASN A 198 -29.21 4.97 25.39
CA ASN A 198 -30.38 4.56 26.17
C ASN A 198 -30.17 3.25 26.96
N GLY A 199 -28.95 2.72 27.03
CA GLY A 199 -28.60 1.57 27.87
C GLY A 199 -29.03 0.20 27.34
N ASN A 200 -29.97 0.14 26.39
CA ASN A 200 -30.50 -1.10 25.82
C ASN A 200 -30.25 -1.15 24.31
N ASP A 201 -29.02 -1.53 23.96
CA ASP A 201 -28.67 -2.40 22.82
C ASP A 201 -27.15 -2.33 22.63
N VAL A 202 -26.54 -3.52 22.47
CA VAL A 202 -25.12 -3.66 22.20
C VAL A 202 -24.93 -3.78 20.70
N LYS A 203 -24.58 -2.67 20.03
CA LYS A 203 -24.12 -2.75 18.65
C LYS A 203 -22.71 -3.29 18.64
N VAL A 204 -22.55 -4.51 18.11
CA VAL A 204 -21.26 -5.09 17.81
C VAL A 204 -20.68 -4.34 16.61
N LYS A 205 -19.55 -3.66 16.81
CA LYS A 205 -18.82 -2.99 15.74
C LYS A 205 -17.45 -3.63 15.58
N GLU A 206 -17.14 -4.01 14.36
CA GLU A 206 -15.80 -4.46 13.99
C GLU A 206 -14.90 -3.24 13.73
N ILE A 207 -13.74 -3.22 14.39
CA ILE A 207 -12.69 -2.22 14.20
C ILE A 207 -11.51 -2.90 13.51
N HIS A 208 -11.31 -2.52 12.26
CA HIS A 208 -10.17 -2.92 11.45
C HIS A 208 -8.97 -2.03 11.73
N LYS A 209 -7.82 -2.64 11.96
CA LYS A 209 -6.56 -1.93 12.18
C LYS A 209 -5.43 -2.55 11.36
N ASP A 210 -4.64 -1.68 10.75
CA ASP A 210 -3.45 -2.04 9.99
C ASP A 210 -2.20 -1.53 10.72
N LEU A 211 -1.20 -2.40 10.80
CA LEU A 211 0.16 -2.09 11.22
C LEU A 211 1.13 -2.56 10.13
N TRP A 212 2.31 -1.97 10.12
CA TRP A 212 3.37 -2.32 9.18
C TRP A 212 4.67 -2.49 9.93
N GLY A 213 5.51 -3.36 9.42
CA GLY A 213 6.72 -3.72 10.12
C GLY A 213 7.74 -4.41 9.26
N VAL A 214 8.87 -4.70 9.87
CA VAL A 214 9.94 -5.47 9.26
C VAL A 214 10.45 -6.53 10.23
N PHE A 215 10.75 -7.70 9.69
CA PHE A 215 11.62 -8.68 10.34
C PHE A 215 13.02 -8.55 9.77
N ILE A 216 14.03 -8.53 10.63
CA ILE A 216 15.43 -8.64 10.22
C ILE A 216 16.00 -9.90 10.85
N PHE A 217 16.61 -10.74 10.03
CA PHE A 217 17.19 -12.02 10.45
C PHE A 217 18.69 -11.88 10.69
N ASP A 218 19.27 -12.84 11.42
CA ASP A 218 20.69 -12.97 11.72
C ASP A 218 21.28 -11.80 12.53
N ILE A 219 20.46 -11.23 13.43
CA ILE A 219 20.86 -10.17 14.36
C ILE A 219 21.51 -10.73 15.63
N ALA A 220 22.57 -10.06 16.11
CA ALA A 220 23.33 -10.44 17.31
C ALA A 220 22.60 -10.09 18.62
N ILE A 221 21.84 -9.00 18.64
CA ILE A 221 21.08 -8.53 19.80
C ILE A 221 19.90 -9.48 20.04
N GLN A 222 19.68 -9.85 21.30
CA GLN A 222 18.64 -10.80 21.71
C GLN A 222 17.94 -10.32 22.98
N GLY A 223 16.70 -10.76 23.19
CA GLY A 223 16.04 -10.68 24.49
C GLY A 223 15.63 -9.28 24.95
N LEU A 224 15.48 -8.34 24.03
CA LEU A 224 15.09 -6.96 24.33
C LEU A 224 13.79 -6.62 23.62
N ALA A 225 12.86 -5.94 24.31
CA ALA A 225 11.67 -5.37 23.70
C ALA A 225 11.48 -3.93 24.16
N VAL A 226 11.16 -3.05 23.22
CA VAL A 226 10.96 -1.62 23.45
C VAL A 226 9.64 -1.21 22.80
N THR A 227 8.82 -0.47 23.53
CA THR A 227 7.52 0.03 23.04
C THR A 227 7.36 1.50 23.39
N THR A 228 6.81 2.27 22.46
CA THR A 228 6.33 3.65 22.72
C THR A 228 4.92 3.67 23.30
N GLY A 229 4.22 2.54 23.26
CA GLY A 229 2.86 2.39 23.78
C GLY A 229 2.81 2.07 25.27
N ASN A 230 1.69 2.39 25.90
CA ASN A 230 1.40 1.97 27.27
C ASN A 230 0.90 0.52 27.29
N LYS A 231 1.83 -0.42 27.18
CA LYS A 231 1.57 -1.85 27.23
C LYS A 231 2.76 -2.60 27.82
N THR A 232 2.49 -3.77 28.35
CA THR A 232 3.52 -4.75 28.73
C THR A 232 3.66 -5.80 27.63
N PHE A 233 4.83 -6.43 27.57
CA PHE A 233 5.04 -7.59 26.71
C PHE A 233 4.70 -8.88 27.47
N ASP A 234 4.53 -9.96 26.70
CA ASP A 234 4.25 -11.30 27.23
C ASP A 234 5.43 -11.84 28.06
N HIS A 235 5.27 -13.01 28.65
CA HIS A 235 6.21 -13.75 29.49
C HIS A 235 7.62 -13.97 28.88
N SER A 236 7.84 -13.63 27.61
CA SER A 236 9.16 -13.63 26.99
C SER A 236 10.02 -12.42 27.38
N TYR A 237 9.42 -11.31 27.83
CA TYR A 237 10.12 -10.07 28.23
C TYR A 237 9.61 -9.60 29.60
N ARG A 238 9.97 -10.33 30.66
CA ARG A 238 9.38 -10.16 32.00
C ARG A 238 9.98 -9.00 32.79
N PHE A 239 11.17 -8.52 32.43
CA PHE A 239 11.94 -7.61 33.26
C PHE A 239 11.82 -6.17 32.73
N PRO A 240 10.96 -5.32 33.30
CA PRO A 240 10.96 -3.90 32.94
C PRO A 240 12.30 -3.27 33.32
N TRP A 241 12.82 -2.42 32.46
CA TRP A 241 14.08 -1.72 32.68
C TRP A 241 13.89 -0.21 32.62
N HIS A 242 14.50 0.49 33.58
CA HIS A 242 14.57 1.94 33.60
C HIS A 242 16.01 2.38 33.41
N THR A 243 16.24 3.22 32.41
CA THR A 243 17.56 3.80 32.13
C THR A 243 17.84 4.97 33.07
N SER A 244 19.08 5.47 33.11
CA SER A 244 19.39 6.71 33.84
C SER A 244 18.84 7.96 33.15
N ASP A 245 18.46 7.87 31.87
CA ASP A 245 17.89 9.00 31.13
C ASP A 245 16.36 9.06 31.31
N ILE A 246 15.93 10.07 32.06
CA ILE A 246 14.52 10.32 32.35
C ILE A 246 13.73 10.61 31.08
N GLN A 247 14.30 11.31 30.10
CA GLN A 247 13.59 11.66 28.87
C GLN A 247 13.26 10.41 28.05
N THR A 248 14.21 9.48 27.97
CA THR A 248 14.00 8.18 27.34
C THR A 248 12.91 7.38 28.06
N ASN A 249 12.97 7.30 29.40
CA ASN A 249 11.97 6.53 30.18
C ASN A 249 10.54 7.13 30.12
N GLN A 250 10.39 8.42 29.79
CA GLN A 250 9.08 9.05 29.59
C GLN A 250 8.44 8.66 28.26
N LYS A 251 9.26 8.31 27.25
CA LYS A 251 8.80 7.99 25.90
C LYS A 251 8.80 6.50 25.61
N LEU A 252 9.73 5.75 26.20
CA LEU A 252 9.99 4.35 25.91
C LEU A 252 9.81 3.49 27.16
N ASN A 253 9.08 2.39 27.00
CA ASN A 253 9.07 1.31 27.97
C ASN A 253 9.97 0.18 27.45
N ILE A 254 11.00 -0.15 28.23
CA ILE A 254 12.02 -1.14 27.87
C ILE A 254 11.82 -2.39 28.73
N PHE A 255 11.92 -3.56 28.09
CA PHE A 255 11.74 -4.86 28.73
C PHE A 255 12.81 -5.83 28.27
N GLY A 256 13.33 -6.61 29.21
CA GLY A 256 14.32 -7.65 29.00
C GLY A 256 13.76 -9.06 29.21
N SER A 257 14.33 -10.05 28.53
CA SER A 257 14.09 -11.47 28.80
C SER A 257 14.93 -11.99 29.97
N ASP A 258 16.12 -11.43 30.18
CA ASP A 258 17.03 -11.72 31.28
C ASP A 258 17.61 -10.42 31.83
N GLU A 259 17.53 -10.23 33.15
CA GLU A 259 17.92 -8.97 33.81
C GLU A 259 19.41 -8.66 33.62
N MET A 260 20.28 -9.66 33.75
CA MET A 260 21.73 -9.46 33.66
C MET A 260 22.18 -9.16 32.23
N GLN A 261 21.64 -9.86 31.23
CA GLN A 261 21.92 -9.58 29.82
C GLN A 261 21.39 -8.20 29.42
N THR A 262 20.20 -7.83 29.90
CA THR A 262 19.60 -6.52 29.65
C THR A 262 20.45 -5.40 30.22
N ALA A 263 20.93 -5.54 31.46
CA ALA A 263 21.84 -4.59 32.08
C ALA A 263 23.16 -4.41 31.30
N LYS A 264 23.70 -5.49 30.74
CA LYS A 264 24.92 -5.46 29.92
C LYS A 264 24.69 -4.80 28.56
N LEU A 265 23.52 -5.03 27.96
CA LEU A 265 23.16 -4.49 26.65
C LEU A 265 22.86 -2.99 26.70
N LEU A 266 22.10 -2.56 27.72
CA LEU A 266 21.61 -1.19 27.88
C LEU A 266 22.67 -0.23 28.44
N THR A 267 23.81 -0.18 27.76
CA THR A 267 24.83 0.84 27.95
C THR A 267 24.27 2.23 27.58
N PRO A 268 24.82 3.33 28.12
CA PRO A 268 24.38 4.68 27.76
C PRO A 268 24.36 4.94 26.24
N ALA A 269 25.36 4.45 25.51
CA ALA A 269 25.42 4.56 24.06
C ALA A 269 24.27 3.81 23.36
N PHE A 270 23.93 2.61 23.83
CA PHE A 270 22.82 1.83 23.28
C PHE A 270 21.46 2.47 23.59
N VAL A 271 21.29 3.03 24.79
CA VAL A 271 20.08 3.77 25.17
C VAL A 271 19.89 4.99 24.27
N LEU A 272 20.96 5.73 23.96
CA LEU A 272 20.89 6.84 23.00
C LEU A 272 20.49 6.36 21.60
N LYS A 273 21.09 5.26 21.10
CA LYS A 273 20.67 4.66 19.82
C LYS A 273 19.19 4.29 19.79
N LEU A 274 18.65 3.75 20.89
CA LEU A 274 17.22 3.48 21.02
C LEU A 274 16.39 4.77 21.00
N ALA A 275 16.81 5.79 21.74
CA ALA A 275 16.12 7.08 21.78
C ALA A 275 16.08 7.74 20.39
N ASP A 276 17.20 7.76 19.67
CA ASP A 276 17.32 8.28 18.31
C ASP A 276 16.43 7.48 17.34
N PHE A 277 16.42 6.15 17.46
CA PHE A 277 15.55 5.28 16.66
C PHE A 277 14.05 5.57 16.86
N PHE A 278 13.64 5.99 18.05
CA PHE A 278 12.24 6.28 18.34
C PHE A 278 11.90 7.79 18.30
N GLU A 279 12.83 8.66 17.93
CA GLU A 279 12.61 10.11 17.98
C GLU A 279 11.40 10.56 17.14
N GLN A 280 11.25 9.99 15.95
CA GLN A 280 10.17 10.32 15.00
C GLN A 280 9.22 9.15 14.72
N ARG A 281 9.30 8.06 15.50
CA ARG A 281 8.59 6.81 15.21
C ARG A 281 7.90 6.26 16.45
N GLN A 282 6.72 5.70 16.23
CA GLN A 282 5.95 4.97 17.24
C GLN A 282 5.88 3.51 16.83
N GLY A 283 5.90 2.62 17.83
CA GLY A 283 5.79 1.20 17.59
C GLY A 283 6.49 0.36 18.64
N ASP A 284 6.70 -0.89 18.26
CA ASP A 284 7.38 -1.91 19.04
C ASP A 284 8.64 -2.35 18.30
N LEU A 285 9.77 -2.40 19.00
CA LEU A 285 11.01 -3.00 18.54
C LEU A 285 11.31 -4.19 19.44
N MET A 286 11.34 -5.39 18.87
CA MET A 286 11.45 -6.64 19.61
C MET A 286 12.57 -7.50 19.04
N PHE A 287 13.55 -7.84 19.88
CA PHE A 287 14.62 -8.79 19.61
C PHE A 287 14.26 -10.11 20.27
N HIS A 288 14.08 -11.15 19.46
CA HIS A 288 13.66 -12.44 19.99
C HIS A 288 14.65 -12.97 21.05
N PRO A 289 14.20 -13.57 22.16
CA PRO A 289 15.09 -13.98 23.26
C PRO A 289 16.19 -14.98 22.90
N THR A 290 15.88 -15.91 21.99
CA THR A 290 16.78 -17.03 21.64
C THR A 290 17.03 -17.19 20.15
N ARG A 291 16.45 -16.31 19.32
CA ARG A 291 16.55 -16.38 17.86
C ARG A 291 17.18 -15.06 17.42
N SER A 292 18.07 -15.14 16.45
CA SER A 292 18.66 -13.97 15.82
C SER A 292 17.64 -13.31 14.89
N THR A 293 16.58 -12.75 15.46
CA THR A 293 15.51 -12.12 14.70
C THR A 293 15.00 -10.90 15.45
N LEU A 294 15.02 -9.76 14.75
CA LEU A 294 14.41 -8.52 15.16
C LEU A 294 13.07 -8.36 14.45
N CYS A 295 12.09 -7.80 15.15
CA CYS A 295 10.82 -7.37 14.62
C CYS A 295 10.58 -5.92 15.02
N PHE A 296 10.39 -5.04 14.04
CA PHE A 296 9.81 -3.72 14.25
C PHE A 296 8.36 -3.72 13.76
N LEU A 297 7.44 -3.12 14.52
CA LEU A 297 6.02 -3.01 14.20
C LEU A 297 5.49 -1.63 14.57
N GLY A 298 4.88 -0.91 13.63
CA GLY A 298 4.35 0.43 13.86
C GLY A 298 3.11 0.77 13.00
N PRO A 299 2.51 1.96 13.20
CA PRO A 299 1.29 2.37 12.51
C PRO A 299 1.54 3.06 11.15
N LEU A 300 2.80 3.31 10.78
CA LEU A 300 3.14 4.02 9.54
C LEU A 300 3.15 3.07 8.36
N ASN A 301 2.39 3.39 7.32
CA ASN A 301 2.33 2.57 6.11
C ASN A 301 3.63 2.62 5.31
N LEU A 302 4.41 1.55 5.38
CA LEU A 302 5.69 1.39 4.68
C LEU A 302 5.53 1.34 3.15
N PHE A 303 4.35 0.98 2.64
CA PHE A 303 4.03 0.93 1.22
C PHE A 303 3.40 2.22 0.70
N LYS A 304 3.32 3.28 1.52
CA LYS A 304 2.75 4.56 1.10
C LYS A 304 3.70 5.30 0.17
N ILE A 305 3.21 5.62 -1.02
CA ILE A 305 3.94 6.37 -2.04
C ILE A 305 3.92 7.88 -1.73
N SER A 306 5.04 8.57 -1.93
CA SER A 306 5.20 10.02 -1.68
C SER A 306 4.35 10.91 -2.59
N THR A 307 4.21 10.52 -3.86
CA THR A 307 3.41 11.21 -4.88
C THR A 307 2.22 10.33 -5.22
N GLN A 308 1.00 10.83 -5.03
CA GLN A 308 -0.17 10.12 -5.53
C GLN A 308 -0.27 10.33 -7.04
N ALA A 309 -0.62 9.29 -7.79
CA ALA A 309 -0.87 9.29 -9.24
C ALA A 309 -2.11 10.09 -9.67
N LYS A 310 -2.36 11.22 -9.01
CA LYS A 310 -3.47 12.10 -9.36
C LYS A 310 -3.20 12.69 -10.74
N ASN A 311 -4.09 12.35 -11.67
CA ASN A 311 -4.19 12.97 -12.99
C ASN A 311 -3.10 12.57 -14.01
N ILE A 312 -2.65 11.30 -14.00
CA ILE A 312 -1.82 10.76 -15.10
C ILE A 312 -2.70 10.62 -16.35
N GLN A 313 -2.54 11.52 -17.31
CA GLN A 313 -3.28 11.53 -18.57
C GLN A 313 -2.43 11.10 -19.77
N ASP A 314 -1.11 11.04 -19.62
CA ASP A 314 -0.16 10.71 -20.68
C ASP A 314 1.00 9.84 -20.18
N ILE A 315 1.63 9.11 -21.10
CA ILE A 315 2.72 8.15 -20.83
C ILE A 315 3.99 8.83 -20.32
N SER A 316 4.28 10.06 -20.78
CA SER A 316 5.41 10.85 -20.28
C SER A 316 5.24 11.16 -18.79
N THR A 317 4.03 11.58 -18.39
CA THR A 317 3.67 11.84 -17.00
C THR A 317 3.74 10.56 -16.15
N LEU A 318 3.30 9.43 -16.70
CA LEU A 318 3.43 8.12 -16.05
C LEU A 318 4.90 7.78 -15.79
N ARG A 319 5.78 7.92 -16.79
CA ARG A 319 7.22 7.69 -16.63
C ARG A 319 7.83 8.61 -15.57
N GLY A 320 7.47 9.90 -15.58
CA GLY A 320 7.91 10.86 -14.58
C GLY A 320 7.49 10.45 -13.17
N HIS A 321 6.24 10.02 -13.01
CA HIS A 321 5.73 9.49 -11.75
C HIS A 321 6.51 8.25 -11.30
N LEU A 322 6.64 7.23 -12.16
CA LEU A 322 7.37 5.99 -11.89
C LEU A 322 8.85 6.21 -11.56
N ARG A 323 9.49 7.23 -12.14
CA ARG A 323 10.88 7.58 -11.84
C ARG A 323 11.05 8.22 -10.46
N THR A 324 10.12 9.08 -10.07
CA THR A 324 10.29 10.00 -8.93
C THR A 324 9.63 9.55 -7.65
N PHE A 325 8.68 8.60 -7.72
CA PHE A 325 8.01 8.14 -6.52
C PHE A 325 8.98 7.51 -5.53
N LYS A 326 8.70 7.69 -4.24
CA LYS A 326 9.47 7.13 -3.13
C LYS A 326 8.53 6.49 -2.10
N LEU A 327 9.09 5.59 -1.30
CA LEU A 327 8.45 5.05 -0.10
C LEU A 327 9.07 5.71 1.13
N PRO A 328 8.68 6.96 1.48
CA PRO A 328 9.41 7.76 2.46
C PRO A 328 9.49 7.11 3.84
N TYR A 329 8.48 6.34 4.24
CA TYR A 329 8.49 5.65 5.53
C TYR A 329 9.36 4.39 5.51
N LEU A 330 9.40 3.68 4.38
CA LEU A 330 10.28 2.52 4.23
C LEU A 330 11.74 2.96 4.15
N GLU A 331 12.05 3.98 3.34
CA GLU A 331 13.41 4.52 3.18
C GLU A 331 13.95 4.98 4.53
N ARG A 332 13.20 5.80 5.28
CA ARG A 332 13.61 6.22 6.63
C ARG A 332 13.79 5.04 7.57
N LEU A 333 12.85 4.09 7.59
CA LEU A 333 12.95 2.92 8.45
C LEU A 333 14.19 2.08 8.12
N GLN A 334 14.50 1.92 6.84
CA GLN A 334 15.70 1.23 6.37
C GLN A 334 16.96 1.94 6.86
N ASP A 335 17.09 3.24 6.57
CA ASP A 335 18.25 4.05 6.97
C ASP A 335 18.46 3.96 8.49
N ASP A 336 17.40 4.20 9.26
CA ASP A 336 17.45 4.22 10.72
C ASP A 336 17.72 2.83 11.33
N LEU A 337 17.20 1.73 10.74
CA LEU A 337 17.50 0.37 11.22
C LEU A 337 18.91 -0.06 10.87
N THR A 338 19.40 0.24 9.67
CA THR A 338 20.78 -0.10 9.28
C THR A 338 21.79 0.69 10.12
N HIS A 339 21.51 1.94 10.45
CA HIS A 339 22.32 2.73 11.38
C HIS A 339 22.23 2.20 12.83
N PHE A 340 21.05 1.75 13.27
CA PHE A 340 20.86 1.19 14.60
C PHE A 340 21.60 -0.15 14.81
N LEU A 341 21.68 -0.99 13.78
CA LEU A 341 22.28 -2.33 13.83
C LEU A 341 23.81 -2.35 13.80
N LYS A 342 24.45 -1.22 13.47
CA LYS A 342 25.87 -0.95 13.68
C LYS A 342 26.18 -0.87 15.17
#